data_AF-A0A855XAJ7-F1
#
_entry.id   AF-A0A855XAJ7-F1
#
_cell.length_a   1.000
_cell.length_b   1.000
_cell.length_c   1.000
_cell.angle_alpha   90.00
_cell.angle_beta   90.00
_cell.angle_gamma   90.00
#
_symmetry.space_group_name_H-M   'P 1'
#
loop_
_entity.id
_entity.type
_entity.pdbx_description
1 polymer ?
#
loop_
_entity_poly.entity_id
_entity_poly.type
_entity_poly.pdbx_seq_one_letter_code
_entity_poly.pdbx_strand_id
1 'polypeptide(L)'
;MLCLLLLMISIAVRAGHGLYRTTAHGSPVTGVYRTSEYPRGSCAQCHSTHDVIGSFPFALFRENSNDLCMTASQGGCHADQPAGATSGYPAQEADRMPLGSADPGYFEYNNGGIRLPGLSNLVRWPGQQVWEDVLHSPHRASPNMPIKDAFGYGACDNCHDVHGGPSAHDMLDTTYSGITKATLDPLATNLMLCLSCHSRNGPVSMNDSSKYIADYYDRTLNPGEASGHGVSDGTGYVSSGSRLPCYDCHNAHGSQGYGKLGANGFLLSDQRPGWYGLTDIRNDNTQVRRFCFGCHVSSDGQGGGQIEGMTLAQLPATPAAHAYVHPKHCYDCHGRDYSSSTSHNVHNPSPDPVGGQP
;
A
#
# COMPACT_ATOMS: atom_id res chain seq x y z
N MET A 1 9.55 46.82 -24.24
CA MET A 1 9.44 45.52 -24.95
C MET A 1 10.06 44.36 -24.13
N LEU A 2 9.99 44.39 -22.80
CA LEU A 2 10.64 43.40 -21.91
C LEU A 2 9.65 42.74 -20.92
N CYS A 3 8.38 43.13 -20.93
CA CYS A 3 7.38 42.70 -19.95
C CYS A 3 6.47 41.56 -20.45
N LEU A 4 6.48 41.24 -21.76
CA LEU A 4 5.65 40.18 -22.35
C LEU A 4 6.31 38.80 -22.35
N LEU A 5 7.64 38.71 -22.21
CA LEU A 5 8.36 37.42 -22.23
C LEU A 5 8.27 36.66 -20.88
N LEU A 6 8.12 37.38 -19.77
CA LEU A 6 8.02 36.77 -18.43
C LEU A 6 6.65 36.11 -18.19
N LEU A 7 5.57 36.58 -18.83
CA LEU A 7 4.23 36.00 -18.66
C LEU A 7 4.04 34.68 -19.41
N MET A 8 4.76 34.47 -20.53
CA MET A 8 4.64 33.24 -21.34
C MET A 8 5.43 32.05 -20.74
N ILE A 9 6.49 32.33 -19.97
CA ILE A 9 7.24 31.30 -19.25
C ILE A 9 6.42 30.78 -18.04
N SER A 10 5.60 31.63 -17.42
CA SER A 10 4.77 31.24 -16.27
C SER A 10 3.57 30.36 -16.63
N ILE A 11 3.18 30.28 -17.90
CA ILE A 11 1.98 29.56 -18.34
C ILE A 11 2.33 28.15 -18.86
N ALA A 12 3.49 27.96 -19.49
CA ALA A 12 3.97 26.63 -19.90
C ALA A 12 4.35 25.72 -18.70
N VAL A 13 4.57 26.30 -17.53
CA VAL A 13 4.88 25.59 -16.28
C VAL A 13 3.61 25.02 -15.60
N ARG A 14 2.40 25.44 -15.98
CA ARG A 14 1.15 25.11 -15.27
C ARG A 14 0.37 23.91 -15.83
N ALA A 15 0.96 23.10 -16.70
CA ALA A 15 0.24 22.03 -17.41
C ALA A 15 0.78 20.60 -17.19
N GLY A 16 1.80 20.40 -16.35
CA GLY A 16 2.29 19.03 -16.07
C GLY A 16 3.21 18.90 -14.87
N HIS A 17 3.25 19.92 -14.00
CA HIS A 17 4.17 20.04 -12.85
C HIS A 17 5.66 19.73 -13.17
N GLY A 18 6.04 19.62 -14.44
CA GLY A 18 7.34 19.10 -14.89
C GLY A 18 7.59 17.61 -14.64
N LEU A 19 6.82 16.96 -13.76
CA LEU A 19 7.10 15.62 -13.26
C LEU A 19 6.69 14.51 -14.22
N TYR A 20 5.60 14.65 -14.99
CA TYR A 20 5.11 13.57 -15.85
C TYR A 20 6.20 12.94 -16.72
N ARG A 21 7.06 13.77 -17.34
CA ARG A 21 8.15 13.32 -18.22
C ARG A 21 9.31 12.66 -17.47
N THR A 22 9.42 12.83 -16.16
CA THR A 22 10.42 12.16 -15.31
C THR A 22 9.88 10.85 -14.73
N THR A 23 8.63 10.51 -15.02
CA THR A 23 7.97 9.31 -14.51
C THR A 23 8.00 8.21 -15.57
N ALA A 24 7.73 6.97 -15.17
CA ALA A 24 7.65 5.89 -16.13
C ALA A 24 6.50 6.10 -17.12
N HIS A 25 5.38 6.71 -16.72
CA HIS A 25 4.26 7.00 -17.62
C HIS A 25 4.65 7.93 -18.79
N GLY A 26 5.51 8.92 -18.55
CA GLY A 26 6.01 9.85 -19.56
C GLY A 26 7.27 9.37 -20.31
N SER A 27 7.74 8.15 -20.05
CA SER A 27 8.94 7.59 -20.68
C SER A 27 8.70 7.26 -22.16
N PRO A 28 9.57 7.70 -23.10
CA PRO A 28 9.46 7.31 -24.51
C PRO A 28 9.80 5.83 -24.75
N VAL A 29 10.43 5.16 -23.78
CA VAL A 29 10.87 3.75 -23.90
C VAL A 29 9.85 2.81 -23.25
N THR A 30 9.40 3.14 -22.04
CA THR A 30 8.57 2.25 -21.19
C THR A 30 7.21 2.83 -20.86
N GLY A 31 6.91 4.06 -21.29
CA GLY A 31 5.70 4.75 -20.89
C GLY A 31 4.44 4.31 -21.60
N VAL A 32 3.37 5.06 -21.34
CA VAL A 32 2.01 4.75 -21.79
C VAL A 32 1.97 4.67 -23.32
N TYR A 33 1.37 3.62 -23.85
CA TYR A 33 1.18 3.42 -25.28
C TYR A 33 -0.19 2.79 -25.49
N ARG A 34 -1.20 3.62 -25.75
CA ARG A 34 -2.60 3.22 -25.88
C ARG A 34 -3.03 3.13 -27.33
N THR A 35 -2.50 4.05 -28.15
CA THR A 35 -2.75 4.11 -29.59
C THR A 35 -1.42 4.21 -30.32
N SER A 36 -1.37 3.56 -31.49
CA SER A 36 -0.23 3.66 -32.41
C SER A 36 -0.13 5.01 -33.10
N GLU A 37 -1.16 5.85 -33.01
CA GLU A 37 -1.23 7.18 -33.63
C GLU A 37 -0.27 8.19 -32.99
N TYR A 38 0.09 7.99 -31.72
CA TYR A 38 0.94 8.90 -30.98
C TYR A 38 2.21 8.22 -30.46
N PRO A 39 3.30 8.97 -30.23
CA PRO A 39 4.49 8.43 -29.59
C PRO A 39 4.19 7.92 -28.17
N ARG A 40 4.87 6.84 -27.77
CA ARG A 40 4.86 6.31 -26.39
C ARG A 40 5.26 7.39 -25.39
N GLY A 41 4.58 7.44 -24.24
CA GLY A 41 4.83 8.41 -23.16
C GLY A 41 4.51 9.86 -23.51
N SER A 42 3.85 10.12 -24.66
CA SER A 42 3.40 11.47 -25.01
C SER A 42 2.08 11.82 -24.31
N CYS A 43 1.86 13.11 -24.01
CA CYS A 43 0.58 13.59 -23.46
C CYS A 43 -0.62 13.25 -24.36
N ALA A 44 -0.40 13.13 -25.68
CA ALA A 44 -1.43 12.75 -26.64
C ALA A 44 -1.92 11.29 -26.47
N GLN A 45 -1.24 10.47 -25.67
CA GLN A 45 -1.74 9.16 -25.27
C GLN A 45 -2.97 9.25 -24.35
N CYS A 46 -3.22 10.41 -23.71
CA CYS A 46 -4.33 10.60 -22.77
C CYS A 46 -5.20 11.82 -23.11
N HIS A 47 -4.64 12.83 -23.78
CA HIS A 47 -5.31 14.09 -24.07
C HIS A 47 -5.58 14.29 -25.56
N SER A 48 -6.77 14.82 -25.87
CA SER A 48 -7.09 15.38 -27.18
C SER A 48 -6.29 16.67 -27.36
N THR A 49 -5.19 16.65 -28.12
CA THR A 49 -4.37 17.84 -28.33
C THR A 49 -5.13 18.92 -29.12
N HIS A 50 -5.06 20.18 -28.69
CA HIS A 50 -5.46 21.34 -29.50
C HIS A 50 -4.26 21.84 -30.32
N ASP A 51 -4.36 21.79 -31.64
CA ASP A 51 -3.42 22.45 -32.57
C ASP A 51 -3.71 23.97 -32.71
N VAL A 52 -4.34 24.59 -31.71
CA VAL A 52 -4.78 26.00 -31.78
C VAL A 52 -4.38 26.76 -30.52
N ILE A 53 -3.45 27.70 -30.72
CA ILE A 53 -2.96 28.64 -29.70
C ILE A 53 -4.15 29.43 -29.13
N GLY A 54 -4.36 29.35 -27.81
CA GLY A 54 -5.21 30.31 -27.09
C GLY A 54 -6.35 29.74 -26.23
N SER A 55 -6.52 28.42 -26.13
CA SER A 55 -7.57 27.82 -25.30
C SER A 55 -7.03 26.64 -24.48
N PHE A 56 -7.07 26.77 -23.15
CA PHE A 56 -6.74 25.72 -22.18
C PHE A 56 -7.98 24.87 -21.87
N PRO A 57 -8.19 23.76 -22.59
CA PRO A 57 -8.68 22.59 -21.89
C PRO A 57 -7.89 21.35 -22.33
N PHE A 58 -7.19 20.72 -21.39
CA PHE A 58 -6.63 19.37 -21.55
C PHE A 58 -7.77 18.34 -21.54
N ALA A 59 -8.66 18.41 -22.53
CA ALA A 59 -9.75 17.45 -22.65
C ALA A 59 -9.15 16.04 -22.78
N LEU A 60 -9.54 15.16 -21.86
CA LEU A 60 -9.22 13.75 -22.00
C LEU A 60 -10.14 13.17 -23.08
N PHE A 61 -9.60 12.41 -24.03
CA PHE A 61 -10.47 11.66 -24.97
C PHE A 61 -11.08 10.40 -24.35
N ARG A 62 -10.67 10.07 -23.10
CA ARG A 62 -11.24 9.02 -22.27
C ARG A 62 -11.08 9.37 -20.80
N GLU A 63 -12.00 8.97 -19.93
CA GLU A 63 -11.92 9.24 -18.49
C GLU A 63 -10.58 8.82 -17.87
N ASN A 64 -10.10 9.61 -16.90
CA ASN A 64 -8.94 9.30 -16.07
C ASN A 64 -9.34 8.33 -14.94
N SER A 65 -9.89 7.19 -15.32
CA SER A 65 -10.36 6.15 -14.41
C SER A 65 -9.48 4.91 -14.52
N ASN A 66 -9.88 3.81 -13.86
CA ASN A 66 -9.22 2.50 -13.98
C ASN A 66 -8.95 2.12 -15.45
N ASP A 67 -9.90 2.44 -16.32
CA ASP A 67 -9.85 2.23 -17.77
C ASP A 67 -8.69 2.93 -18.48
N LEU A 68 -8.10 3.98 -17.88
CA LEU A 68 -6.89 4.62 -18.39
C LEU A 68 -5.66 3.80 -18.01
N CYS A 69 -5.52 3.47 -16.72
CA CYS A 69 -4.39 2.74 -16.15
C CYS A 69 -4.22 1.34 -16.75
N MET A 70 -5.33 0.68 -17.09
CA MET A 70 -5.34 -0.70 -17.59
C MET A 70 -5.22 -0.83 -19.12
N THR A 71 -5.16 0.28 -19.87
CA THR A 71 -5.25 0.20 -21.34
C THR A 71 -4.01 -0.47 -21.95
N ALA A 72 -4.15 -1.72 -22.36
CA ALA A 72 -3.10 -2.52 -22.97
C ALA A 72 -3.02 -2.27 -24.48
N SER A 73 -1.96 -1.63 -24.96
CA SER A 73 -1.49 -1.87 -26.32
C SER A 73 -0.02 -2.33 -26.26
N GLN A 74 0.17 -3.62 -26.55
CA GLN A 74 1.45 -4.35 -26.56
C GLN A 74 2.10 -4.60 -25.17
N GLY A 75 1.35 -5.12 -24.20
CA GLY A 75 1.86 -5.62 -22.89
C GLY A 75 1.66 -4.64 -21.73
N GLY A 76 0.40 -4.28 -21.46
CA GLY A 76 0.02 -3.20 -20.54
C GLY A 76 0.60 -3.35 -19.14
N CYS A 77 1.24 -2.28 -18.64
CA CYS A 77 1.98 -2.28 -17.37
C CYS A 77 1.12 -2.69 -16.16
N HIS A 78 -0.19 -2.39 -16.18
CA HIS A 78 -1.13 -2.72 -15.11
C HIS A 78 -2.10 -3.87 -15.47
N ALA A 79 -2.19 -4.24 -16.76
CA ALA A 79 -3.12 -5.28 -17.23
C ALA A 79 -2.64 -6.68 -16.83
N ASP A 80 -1.34 -6.91 -17.01
CA ASP A 80 -0.76 -8.23 -16.82
C ASP A 80 -0.44 -8.49 -15.35
N GLN A 81 -0.78 -9.69 -14.88
CA GLN A 81 -0.19 -10.20 -13.66
C GLN A 81 1.31 -10.48 -13.91
N PRO A 82 2.20 -10.02 -13.04
CA PRO A 82 3.64 -10.27 -13.18
C PRO A 82 3.96 -11.76 -13.20
N ALA A 83 4.67 -12.20 -14.24
CA ALA A 83 5.26 -13.52 -14.37
C ALA A 83 6.76 -13.43 -14.06
N GLY A 84 7.14 -13.57 -12.78
CA GLY A 84 8.52 -13.50 -12.29
C GLY A 84 9.10 -14.88 -11.93
N ALA A 85 10.40 -15.07 -12.20
CA ALA A 85 11.06 -16.33 -12.56
C ALA A 85 11.32 -17.39 -11.47
N THR A 86 10.86 -17.22 -10.22
CA THR A 86 11.01 -18.27 -9.17
C THR A 86 9.79 -18.49 -8.28
N SER A 87 8.74 -17.67 -8.32
CA SER A 87 7.58 -17.80 -7.40
C SER A 87 6.25 -17.18 -7.87
N GLY A 88 6.24 -16.29 -8.87
CA GLY A 88 5.02 -15.56 -9.25
C GLY A 88 4.51 -14.60 -8.15
N TYR A 89 3.31 -14.04 -8.34
CA TYR A 89 2.62 -13.28 -7.31
C TYR A 89 2.04 -14.24 -6.24
N PRO A 90 2.07 -13.89 -4.95
CA PRO A 90 2.58 -12.64 -4.38
C PRO A 90 4.10 -12.64 -4.16
N ALA A 91 4.68 -11.44 -4.26
CA ALA A 91 6.07 -11.16 -3.87
C ALA A 91 6.35 -11.60 -2.43
N GLN A 92 7.51 -12.20 -2.17
CA GLN A 92 8.00 -12.47 -0.82
C GLN A 92 8.79 -11.29 -0.26
N GLU A 93 9.19 -11.38 1.00
CA GLU A 93 10.05 -10.39 1.67
C GLU A 93 11.38 -10.18 0.91
N ALA A 94 12.00 -11.27 0.43
CA ALA A 94 13.25 -11.19 -0.33
C ALA A 94 13.09 -10.42 -1.67
N ASP A 95 11.87 -10.36 -2.20
CA ASP A 95 11.54 -9.61 -3.42
C ASP A 95 11.26 -8.11 -3.11
N ARG A 96 11.36 -7.66 -1.85
CA ARG A 96 11.12 -6.24 -1.45
C ARG A 96 12.30 -5.33 -1.78
N MET A 97 13.52 -5.86 -1.80
CA MET A 97 14.73 -5.03 -1.80
C MET A 97 15.33 -4.90 -3.22
N PRO A 98 15.26 -3.71 -3.87
CA PRO A 98 16.23 -3.38 -4.90
C PRO A 98 17.64 -3.42 -4.31
N LEU A 99 18.60 -3.97 -5.05
CA LEU A 99 20.00 -3.95 -4.63
C LEU A 99 20.45 -2.50 -4.38
N GLY A 100 20.76 -2.17 -3.12
CA GLY A 100 21.24 -0.85 -2.71
C GLY A 100 20.18 0.14 -2.18
N SER A 101 18.90 -0.25 -2.05
CA SER A 101 17.89 0.59 -1.38
C SER A 101 17.98 0.50 0.14
N ALA A 102 17.67 1.60 0.84
CA ALA A 102 17.50 1.65 2.30
C ALA A 102 16.03 1.73 2.74
N ASP A 103 15.09 1.84 1.79
CA ASP A 103 13.64 1.82 2.01
C ASP A 103 13.01 0.87 0.99
N PRO A 104 12.69 -0.38 1.37
CA PRO A 104 12.10 -1.35 0.45
C PRO A 104 10.71 -0.94 -0.04
N GLY A 105 9.90 -0.31 0.83
CA GLY A 105 8.52 0.07 0.56
C GLY A 105 7.58 -1.08 0.15
N TYR A 106 6.28 -0.80 0.12
CA TYR A 106 5.30 -1.64 -0.59
C TYR A 106 5.34 -1.43 -2.10
N PHE A 107 5.64 -0.21 -2.49
CA PHE A 107 5.60 0.31 -3.84
C PHE A 107 7.05 0.44 -4.32
N GLU A 108 7.30 0.03 -5.56
CA GLU A 108 8.66 0.02 -6.09
C GLU A 108 9.28 1.42 -5.96
N TYR A 109 10.58 1.50 -5.64
CA TYR A 109 11.35 2.76 -5.68
C TYR A 109 11.39 3.41 -7.07
N ASN A 110 10.85 2.73 -8.08
CA ASN A 110 10.82 3.17 -9.46
C ASN A 110 9.42 3.67 -9.79
N ASN A 111 9.30 4.97 -9.99
CA ASN A 111 8.08 5.71 -10.32
C ASN A 111 7.29 5.17 -11.55
N GLY A 112 6.60 4.03 -11.42
CA GLY A 112 5.76 3.41 -12.45
C GLY A 112 6.43 2.36 -13.36
N GLY A 113 7.44 1.60 -12.88
CA GLY A 113 7.84 0.36 -13.55
C GLY A 113 8.75 0.49 -14.77
N ILE A 114 9.91 1.16 -14.64
CA ILE A 114 11.01 0.82 -15.54
C ILE A 114 11.34 -0.66 -15.27
N ARG A 115 11.09 -1.52 -16.27
CA ARG A 115 11.63 -2.89 -16.31
C ARG A 115 13.15 -2.82 -16.40
N LEU A 116 13.82 -2.45 -15.31
CA LEU A 116 15.27 -2.44 -15.26
C LEU A 116 15.73 -3.90 -15.41
N PRO A 117 16.54 -4.23 -16.44
CA PRO A 117 17.08 -5.56 -16.57
C PRO A 117 17.84 -5.95 -15.30
N GLY A 118 17.38 -7.00 -14.61
CA GLY A 118 17.96 -7.47 -13.36
C GLY A 118 17.23 -7.05 -12.07
N LEU A 119 16.16 -6.25 -12.14
CA LEU A 119 15.25 -6.00 -11.02
C LEU A 119 13.93 -6.72 -11.29
N SER A 120 13.74 -7.88 -10.65
CA SER A 120 12.60 -8.79 -10.82
C SER A 120 11.33 -8.36 -10.06
N ASN A 121 11.27 -7.11 -9.57
CA ASN A 121 10.35 -6.70 -8.48
C ASN A 121 8.89 -6.42 -8.90
N LEU A 122 8.53 -6.69 -10.16
CA LEU A 122 7.18 -6.50 -10.69
C LEU A 122 6.09 -7.32 -9.97
N VAL A 123 6.45 -8.23 -9.06
CA VAL A 123 5.57 -9.22 -8.40
C VAL A 123 4.63 -8.65 -7.31
N ARG A 124 4.59 -7.33 -7.08
CA ARG A 124 3.78 -6.70 -6.01
C ARG A 124 2.39 -6.26 -6.42
N TRP A 125 2.21 -5.87 -7.68
CA TRP A 125 0.89 -5.60 -8.25
C TRP A 125 0.25 -6.92 -8.68
N PRO A 126 -0.94 -7.28 -8.19
CA PRO A 126 -1.59 -8.55 -8.53
C PRO A 126 -2.14 -8.61 -9.97
N GLY A 127 -2.08 -7.51 -10.73
CA GLY A 127 -2.68 -7.44 -12.07
C GLY A 127 -4.12 -6.91 -12.05
N GLN A 128 -4.56 -6.40 -13.20
CA GLN A 128 -5.93 -5.92 -13.41
C GLN A 128 -6.99 -6.92 -12.97
N GLN A 129 -6.81 -8.21 -13.28
CA GLN A 129 -7.81 -9.25 -12.97
C GLN A 129 -8.14 -9.33 -11.48
N VAL A 130 -7.15 -9.13 -10.60
CA VAL A 130 -7.35 -9.19 -9.15
C VAL A 130 -7.96 -7.89 -8.64
N TRP A 131 -7.49 -6.74 -9.15
CA TRP A 131 -8.09 -5.46 -8.80
C TRP A 131 -9.56 -5.40 -9.21
N GLU A 132 -9.89 -5.85 -10.41
CA GLU A 132 -11.25 -5.79 -10.96
C GLU A 132 -12.24 -6.74 -10.30
N ASP A 133 -11.74 -7.79 -9.64
CA ASP A 133 -12.58 -8.70 -8.88
C ASP A 133 -13.00 -8.09 -7.54
N VAL A 134 -14.30 -7.84 -7.40
CA VAL A 134 -14.89 -7.26 -6.18
C VAL A 134 -14.69 -8.12 -4.93
N LEU A 135 -14.43 -9.42 -5.08
CA LEU A 135 -14.16 -10.31 -3.96
C LEU A 135 -12.71 -10.21 -3.48
N HIS A 136 -11.82 -9.70 -4.33
CA HIS A 136 -10.39 -9.61 -4.04
C HIS A 136 -9.94 -8.18 -3.70
N SER A 137 -10.63 -7.16 -4.23
CA SER A 137 -10.32 -5.75 -3.97
C SER A 137 -11.48 -4.99 -3.31
N PRO A 138 -11.54 -4.95 -1.97
CA PRO A 138 -12.42 -4.07 -1.22
C PRO A 138 -12.32 -2.59 -1.57
N HIS A 139 -11.14 -2.06 -1.91
CA HIS A 139 -11.03 -0.66 -2.35
C HIS A 139 -11.70 -0.43 -3.69
N ARG A 140 -11.66 -1.40 -4.63
CA ARG A 140 -12.49 -1.29 -5.83
C ARG A 140 -13.97 -1.43 -5.50
N ALA A 141 -14.32 -2.44 -4.71
CA ALA A 141 -15.70 -2.84 -4.45
C ALA A 141 -16.47 -1.87 -3.53
N SER A 142 -15.75 -1.08 -2.72
CA SER A 142 -16.35 -0.23 -1.70
C SER A 142 -17.17 0.90 -2.34
N PRO A 143 -18.48 0.99 -2.03
CA PRO A 143 -19.31 2.10 -2.48
C PRO A 143 -18.94 3.43 -1.81
N ASN A 144 -18.05 3.40 -0.82
CA ASN A 144 -17.68 4.56 -0.02
C ASN A 144 -16.35 5.20 -0.45
N MET A 145 -15.71 4.69 -1.50
CA MET A 145 -14.51 5.32 -2.05
C MET A 145 -14.78 6.77 -2.49
N PRO A 146 -13.86 7.71 -2.19
CA PRO A 146 -14.02 9.12 -2.54
C PRO A 146 -14.17 9.35 -4.04
N ILE A 147 -13.27 8.75 -4.83
CA ILE A 147 -13.27 8.86 -6.29
C ILE A 147 -13.69 7.52 -6.90
N LYS A 148 -14.58 7.59 -7.89
CA LYS A 148 -15.16 6.44 -8.56
C LYS A 148 -15.00 6.54 -10.06
N ASP A 149 -14.87 5.39 -10.71
CA ASP A 149 -14.92 5.28 -12.17
C ASP A 149 -16.36 5.42 -12.72
N ALA A 150 -16.52 5.43 -14.05
CA ALA A 150 -17.82 5.50 -14.72
C ALA A 150 -18.81 4.40 -14.31
N PHE A 151 -18.32 3.27 -13.78
CA PHE A 151 -19.15 2.16 -13.33
C PHE A 151 -19.47 2.23 -11.83
N GLY A 152 -18.96 3.25 -11.13
CA GLY A 152 -19.21 3.48 -9.71
C GLY A 152 -18.28 2.72 -8.77
N TYR A 153 -17.21 2.11 -9.28
CA TYR A 153 -16.19 1.42 -8.47
C TYR A 153 -15.05 2.35 -8.07
N GLY A 154 -14.33 2.02 -7.00
CA GLY A 154 -13.15 2.77 -6.58
C GLY A 154 -12.11 2.90 -7.70
N ALA A 155 -11.61 4.11 -7.89
CA ALA A 155 -10.65 4.42 -8.95
C ALA A 155 -9.19 4.49 -8.46
N CYS A 156 -8.22 4.22 -9.34
CA CYS A 156 -6.78 4.28 -9.03
C CYS A 156 -6.32 5.66 -8.55
N ASP A 157 -7.01 6.72 -8.95
CA ASP A 157 -6.74 8.11 -8.60
C ASP A 157 -7.01 8.47 -7.13
N ASN A 158 -7.61 7.55 -6.35
CA ASN A 158 -7.65 7.68 -4.89
C ASN A 158 -6.27 7.50 -4.22
N CYS A 159 -5.28 6.99 -4.96
CA CYS A 159 -3.93 6.72 -4.43
C CYS A 159 -2.81 7.15 -5.39
N HIS A 160 -3.08 7.24 -6.70
CA HIS A 160 -2.08 7.53 -7.72
C HIS A 160 -2.37 8.85 -8.45
N ASP A 161 -1.33 9.63 -8.71
CA ASP A 161 -1.36 10.77 -9.62
C ASP A 161 -0.62 10.43 -10.91
N VAL A 162 -1.36 10.31 -12.01
CA VAL A 162 -0.82 9.96 -13.33
C VAL A 162 0.20 10.97 -13.88
N HIS A 163 0.21 12.21 -13.38
CA HIS A 163 1.20 13.24 -13.72
C HIS A 163 2.42 13.24 -12.79
N GLY A 164 2.39 12.42 -11.73
CA GLY A 164 3.43 12.29 -10.72
C GLY A 164 3.09 13.11 -9.49
N GLY A 165 2.95 12.41 -8.36
CA GLY A 165 2.78 13.03 -7.06
C GLY A 165 4.10 13.34 -6.36
N PRO A 166 4.05 13.82 -5.11
CA PRO A 166 5.22 14.13 -4.30
C PRO A 166 5.99 12.88 -3.84
N SER A 167 5.42 11.68 -3.98
CA SER A 167 6.10 10.43 -3.68
C SER A 167 7.10 10.05 -4.76
N ALA A 168 8.24 9.50 -4.33
CA ALA A 168 9.20 8.88 -5.24
C ALA A 168 8.73 7.48 -5.72
N HIS A 169 7.73 6.90 -5.06
CA HIS A 169 7.26 5.53 -5.30
C HIS A 169 5.97 5.53 -6.13
N ASP A 170 5.93 4.69 -7.16
CA ASP A 170 4.75 4.32 -7.97
C ASP A 170 3.71 5.42 -8.22
N MET A 171 4.15 6.64 -8.52
CA MET A 171 3.25 7.75 -8.85
C MET A 171 2.21 8.03 -7.76
N LEU A 172 2.52 7.74 -6.50
CA LEU A 172 1.57 7.97 -5.42
C LEU A 172 1.29 9.47 -5.26
N ASP A 173 0.01 9.81 -5.07
CA ASP A 173 -0.48 11.18 -4.99
C ASP A 173 -0.03 11.91 -3.70
N THR A 174 0.38 11.15 -2.70
CA THR A 174 0.87 11.64 -1.42
C THR A 174 1.94 10.71 -0.83
N THR A 175 2.42 11.03 0.37
CA THR A 175 3.49 10.30 1.03
C THR A 175 3.05 8.90 1.47
N TYR A 176 3.84 7.93 1.02
CA TYR A 176 3.85 6.58 1.55
C TYR A 176 5.29 6.06 1.56
N SER A 177 5.90 6.00 2.74
CA SER A 177 7.28 5.54 2.90
C SER A 177 7.42 4.66 4.15
N GLY A 178 8.49 3.88 4.20
CA GLY A 178 8.86 3.17 5.41
C GLY A 178 8.99 4.15 6.58
N ILE A 179 8.41 3.81 7.73
CA ILE A 179 8.52 4.66 8.91
C ILE A 179 9.93 4.50 9.49
N THR A 180 10.86 5.35 9.06
CA THR A 180 12.15 5.49 9.73
C THR A 180 12.07 6.62 10.75
N LYS A 181 12.58 6.39 11.97
CA LYS A 181 12.65 7.40 13.04
C LYS A 181 11.30 7.99 13.50
N ALA A 182 10.25 7.17 13.60
CA ALA A 182 8.94 7.62 14.11
C ALA A 182 8.93 8.10 15.57
N THR A 183 10.04 7.96 16.27
CA THR A 183 10.21 8.50 17.63
C THR A 183 10.00 10.01 17.68
N LEU A 184 10.03 10.73 16.55
CA LEU A 184 9.95 12.19 16.48
C LEU A 184 8.70 12.76 15.80
N ASP A 185 7.90 11.95 15.07
CA ASP A 185 6.70 12.43 14.38
C ASP A 185 5.42 12.01 15.13
N PRO A 186 4.67 12.97 15.71
CA PRO A 186 3.42 12.66 16.40
C PRO A 186 2.30 12.14 15.48
N LEU A 187 2.31 12.44 14.17
CA LEU A 187 1.14 12.27 13.28
C LEU A 187 1.33 11.24 12.14
N ALA A 188 2.42 10.45 12.16
CA ALA A 188 2.70 9.40 11.17
C ALA A 188 2.53 9.88 9.70
N THR A 189 3.10 11.04 9.37
CA THR A 189 2.94 11.70 8.06
C THR A 189 3.44 10.88 6.87
N ASN A 190 4.30 9.88 7.13
CA ASN A 190 4.77 8.91 6.14
C ASN A 190 3.70 7.93 5.66
N LEU A 191 2.52 7.86 6.32
CA LEU A 191 1.41 6.97 5.96
C LEU A 191 0.18 7.72 5.43
N MET A 192 0.33 8.98 5.02
CA MET A 192 -0.80 9.82 4.61
C MET A 192 -1.58 9.27 3.42
N LEU A 193 -0.97 8.43 2.57
CA LEU A 193 -1.70 7.73 1.51
C LEU A 193 -2.92 6.99 2.02
N CYS A 194 -2.77 6.27 3.14
CA CYS A 194 -3.88 5.54 3.75
C CYS A 194 -4.66 6.44 4.72
N LEU A 195 -3.96 7.20 5.55
CA LEU A 195 -4.57 7.92 6.67
C LEU A 195 -5.35 9.18 6.26
N SER A 196 -5.16 9.68 5.03
CA SER A 196 -6.01 10.75 4.47
C SER A 196 -7.49 10.35 4.47
N CYS A 197 -7.78 9.08 4.20
CA CYS A 197 -9.13 8.53 4.22
C CYS A 197 -9.45 7.76 5.52
N HIS A 198 -8.47 7.04 6.07
CA HIS A 198 -8.63 6.22 7.27
C HIS A 198 -8.36 7.00 8.57
N SER A 199 -8.98 8.18 8.68
CA SER A 199 -8.92 9.07 9.84
C SER A 199 -10.28 9.65 10.18
N ARG A 200 -10.40 10.28 11.36
CA ARG A 200 -11.61 11.00 11.78
C ARG A 200 -12.03 12.11 10.81
N ASN A 201 -11.07 12.68 10.10
CA ASN A 201 -11.28 13.75 9.11
C ASN A 201 -11.40 13.21 7.68
N GLY A 202 -11.37 11.88 7.52
CA GLY A 202 -11.59 11.24 6.23
C GLY A 202 -13.01 11.43 5.69
N PRO A 203 -13.31 10.82 4.53
CA PRO A 203 -14.62 10.94 3.88
C PRO A 203 -15.78 10.63 4.83
N VAL A 204 -16.87 11.40 4.71
CA VAL A 204 -18.07 11.23 5.55
C VAL A 204 -18.62 9.80 5.46
N SER A 205 -18.53 9.19 4.29
CA SER A 205 -18.96 7.81 3.97
C SER A 205 -18.06 6.71 4.57
N MET A 206 -16.90 7.05 5.13
CA MET A 206 -16.02 6.05 5.74
C MET A 206 -16.68 5.46 6.99
N ASN A 207 -16.60 4.14 7.15
CA ASN A 207 -17.15 3.47 8.33
C ASN A 207 -16.37 3.85 9.59
N ASP A 208 -17.03 3.85 10.75
CA ASP A 208 -16.41 4.34 11.99
C ASP A 208 -15.22 3.50 12.44
N SER A 209 -15.26 2.17 12.26
CA SER A 209 -14.14 1.29 12.59
C SER A 209 -12.88 1.55 11.75
N SER A 210 -13.02 2.14 10.57
CA SER A 210 -11.94 2.54 9.68
C SER A 210 -11.48 3.98 9.92
N LYS A 211 -12.29 4.83 10.53
CA LYS A 211 -11.95 6.24 10.83
C LYS A 211 -10.94 6.37 11.97
N TYR A 212 -10.90 5.42 12.91
CA TYR A 212 -9.98 5.52 14.06
C TYR A 212 -8.56 5.02 13.79
N ILE A 213 -8.28 4.49 12.60
CA ILE A 213 -6.98 3.86 12.32
C ILE A 213 -5.83 4.86 12.51
N ALA A 214 -5.95 6.08 11.98
CA ALA A 214 -4.94 7.12 12.15
C ALA A 214 -4.63 7.42 13.63
N ASP A 215 -5.63 7.37 14.51
CA ASP A 215 -5.46 7.72 15.92
C ASP A 215 -4.55 6.71 16.64
N TYR A 216 -4.55 5.44 16.26
CA TYR A 216 -3.63 4.44 16.83
C TYR A 216 -2.16 4.71 16.45
N TYR A 217 -1.93 5.45 15.37
CA TYR A 217 -0.62 5.91 14.91
C TYR A 217 -0.29 7.34 15.39
N ASP A 218 -1.18 7.99 16.13
CA ASP A 218 -0.95 9.30 16.74
C ASP A 218 -0.39 9.15 18.17
N ARG A 219 0.82 9.65 18.42
CA ARG A 219 1.47 9.54 19.75
C ARG A 219 0.85 10.44 20.81
N THR A 220 0.15 11.49 20.40
CA THR A 220 -0.53 12.41 21.32
C THR A 220 -1.79 11.78 21.90
N LEU A 221 -2.40 10.83 21.17
CA LEU A 221 -3.56 10.06 21.61
C LEU A 221 -3.17 8.70 22.21
N ASN A 222 -2.25 7.98 21.56
CA ASN A 222 -1.78 6.66 21.97
C ASN A 222 -0.24 6.68 22.16
N PRO A 223 0.27 7.13 23.33
CA PRO A 223 1.70 7.30 23.56
C PRO A 223 2.46 5.99 23.80
N GLY A 224 1.77 4.88 24.02
CA GLY A 224 2.37 3.57 24.32
C GLY A 224 3.17 3.01 23.15
N GLU A 225 4.27 2.33 23.43
CA GLU A 225 5.22 1.81 22.43
C GLU A 225 4.59 0.78 21.48
N ALA A 226 3.58 0.03 21.92
CA ALA A 226 2.87 -0.94 21.08
C ALA A 226 1.88 -0.30 20.09
N SER A 227 1.54 0.99 20.25
CA SER A 227 0.51 1.67 19.43
C SER A 227 0.97 1.84 17.98
N GLY A 228 0.07 1.54 17.03
CA GLY A 228 0.37 1.42 15.61
C GLY A 228 1.14 0.14 15.26
N HIS A 229 1.09 -0.87 16.14
CA HIS A 229 1.93 -2.08 16.07
C HIS A 229 3.41 -1.70 16.02
N GLY A 230 3.86 -1.06 17.11
CA GLY A 230 5.21 -0.50 17.21
C GLY A 230 6.31 -1.56 17.28
N VAL A 231 7.45 -1.22 16.68
CA VAL A 231 8.67 -2.03 16.60
C VAL A 231 9.54 -1.74 17.82
N SER A 232 9.79 -2.75 18.64
CA SER A 232 10.64 -2.63 19.83
C SER A 232 12.13 -2.77 19.50
N ASP A 233 12.49 -3.61 18.52
CA ASP A 233 13.87 -3.87 18.12
C ASP A 233 14.22 -3.18 16.79
N GLY A 234 15.25 -2.33 16.76
CA GLY A 234 15.64 -1.58 15.57
C GLY A 234 16.61 -2.33 14.66
N THR A 235 16.49 -3.66 14.55
CA THR A 235 17.53 -4.51 13.95
C THR A 235 17.45 -4.62 12.43
N GLY A 236 16.34 -4.18 11.82
CA GLY A 236 16.09 -4.21 10.38
C GLY A 236 16.09 -2.82 9.75
N TYR A 237 15.28 -2.65 8.70
CA TYR A 237 15.15 -1.40 7.96
C TYR A 237 14.29 -0.36 8.70
N VAL A 238 13.47 -0.83 9.65
CA VAL A 238 12.62 -0.02 10.51
C VAL A 238 13.31 0.14 11.87
N SER A 239 13.40 1.39 12.35
CA SER A 239 14.06 1.70 13.63
C SER A 239 13.15 1.40 14.83
N SER A 240 13.74 1.04 15.97
CA SER A 240 13.03 0.92 17.25
C SER A 240 12.19 2.17 17.56
N GLY A 241 10.99 1.97 18.11
CA GLY A 241 9.98 2.99 18.35
C GLY A 241 9.25 3.46 17.09
N SER A 242 9.54 2.89 15.92
CA SER A 242 8.75 3.10 14.71
C SER A 242 7.56 2.16 14.66
N ARG A 243 6.64 2.36 13.70
CA ARG A 243 5.46 1.52 13.54
C ARG A 243 5.60 0.68 12.28
N LEU A 244 5.03 -0.52 12.31
CA LEU A 244 4.97 -1.33 11.11
C LEU A 244 4.17 -0.60 10.02
N PRO A 245 4.68 -0.52 8.79
CA PRO A 245 3.93 -0.02 7.66
C PRO A 245 2.65 -0.83 7.42
N CYS A 246 1.58 -0.17 6.97
CA CYS A 246 0.29 -0.84 6.78
C CYS A 246 0.38 -2.05 5.83
N TYR A 247 1.31 -1.98 4.87
CA TYR A 247 1.49 -2.99 3.83
C TYR A 247 2.06 -4.33 4.29
N ASP A 248 2.66 -4.37 5.48
CA ASP A 248 3.10 -5.63 6.07
C ASP A 248 1.94 -6.55 6.39
N CYS A 249 0.78 -5.95 6.63
CA CYS A 249 -0.48 -6.62 6.91
C CYS A 249 -1.45 -6.52 5.72
N HIS A 250 -1.43 -5.41 4.98
CA HIS A 250 -2.45 -5.11 3.98
C HIS A 250 -1.96 -5.05 2.54
N ASN A 251 -2.73 -5.61 1.61
CA ASN A 251 -2.56 -5.41 0.18
C ASN A 251 -3.69 -4.52 -0.36
N ALA A 252 -3.41 -3.23 -0.55
CA ALA A 252 -4.40 -2.23 -0.98
C ALA A 252 -4.96 -2.47 -2.39
N HIS A 253 -4.26 -3.25 -3.21
CA HIS A 253 -4.66 -3.62 -4.57
C HIS A 253 -5.54 -4.88 -4.63
N GLY A 254 -5.71 -5.56 -3.49
CA GLY A 254 -6.42 -6.82 -3.39
C GLY A 254 -5.50 -8.04 -3.44
N SER A 255 -6.03 -9.19 -3.03
CA SER A 255 -5.26 -10.43 -2.88
C SER A 255 -5.97 -11.61 -3.51
N GLN A 256 -5.30 -12.29 -4.43
CA GLN A 256 -5.73 -13.59 -4.98
C GLN A 256 -5.24 -14.80 -4.16
N GLY A 257 -4.39 -14.56 -3.16
CA GLY A 257 -3.73 -15.59 -2.38
C GLY A 257 -2.50 -16.20 -3.07
N TYR A 258 -1.68 -16.89 -2.28
CA TYR A 258 -0.43 -17.49 -2.75
C TYR A 258 -0.66 -18.53 -3.85
N GLY A 259 -0.08 -18.32 -5.03
CA GLY A 259 -0.27 -19.23 -6.17
C GLY A 259 -1.74 -19.35 -6.62
N LYS A 260 -2.55 -18.31 -6.41
CA LYS A 260 -4.01 -18.29 -6.67
C LYS A 260 -4.84 -19.15 -5.72
N LEU A 261 -4.28 -19.54 -4.57
CA LEU A 261 -4.97 -20.30 -3.54
C LEU A 261 -5.31 -19.39 -2.36
N GLY A 262 -6.61 -19.25 -2.09
CA GLY A 262 -7.09 -18.56 -0.89
C GLY A 262 -6.98 -17.04 -0.98
N ALA A 263 -7.71 -16.46 -1.94
CA ALA A 263 -7.93 -15.03 -2.00
C ALA A 263 -8.65 -14.50 -0.76
N ASN A 264 -8.49 -13.21 -0.45
CA ASN A 264 -9.22 -12.61 0.67
C ASN A 264 -9.71 -11.19 0.38
N GLY A 265 -10.96 -10.96 0.75
CA GLY A 265 -11.63 -9.66 0.66
C GLY A 265 -11.44 -8.79 1.91
N PHE A 266 -10.41 -9.04 2.73
CA PHE A 266 -10.06 -8.19 3.87
C PHE A 266 -8.80 -7.36 3.62
N LEU A 267 -8.31 -7.39 2.37
CA LEU A 267 -7.03 -6.79 1.98
C LEU A 267 -5.88 -7.34 2.84
N LEU A 268 -5.96 -8.54 3.42
CA LEU A 268 -4.81 -9.13 4.11
C LEU A 268 -3.77 -9.50 3.06
N SER A 269 -2.52 -9.14 3.32
CA SER A 269 -1.40 -9.46 2.45
C SER A 269 -1.26 -10.99 2.35
N ASP A 270 -0.80 -11.45 1.20
CA ASP A 270 -0.44 -12.84 0.92
C ASP A 270 1.07 -13.01 0.76
N GLN A 271 1.83 -11.94 1.04
CA GLN A 271 3.29 -11.86 0.93
C GLN A 271 4.05 -12.63 2.02
N ARG A 272 3.33 -13.32 2.93
CA ARG A 272 3.92 -14.08 4.03
C ARG A 272 3.60 -15.57 3.95
N PRO A 273 4.57 -16.45 4.24
CA PRO A 273 4.32 -17.88 4.35
C PRO A 273 3.16 -18.18 5.32
N GLY A 274 2.20 -18.99 4.89
CA GLY A 274 1.06 -19.39 5.71
C GLY A 274 -0.12 -18.42 5.72
N TRP A 275 -0.02 -17.24 5.09
CA TRP A 275 -1.12 -16.26 4.98
C TRP A 275 -2.08 -16.51 3.78
N TYR A 276 -1.83 -17.53 2.97
CA TYR A 276 -2.74 -17.91 1.89
C TYR A 276 -4.10 -18.37 2.42
N GLY A 277 -5.21 -17.82 1.92
CA GLY A 277 -6.55 -18.16 2.41
C GLY A 277 -6.81 -17.67 3.82
N LEU A 278 -6.21 -16.54 4.22
CA LEU A 278 -6.65 -15.85 5.42
C LEU A 278 -8.08 -15.32 5.24
N THR A 279 -8.96 -15.66 6.17
CA THR A 279 -10.34 -15.16 6.21
C THR A 279 -10.54 -14.30 7.46
N ASP A 280 -11.55 -14.59 8.28
CA ASP A 280 -11.91 -13.79 9.44
C ASP A 280 -10.94 -14.03 10.62
N ILE A 281 -9.87 -13.23 10.67
CA ILE A 281 -8.93 -13.25 11.80
C ILE A 281 -9.55 -12.73 13.11
N ARG A 282 -10.75 -12.12 13.07
CA ARG A 282 -11.39 -11.52 14.23
C ARG A 282 -12.17 -12.52 15.05
N ASN A 283 -12.78 -13.51 14.41
CA ASN A 283 -13.65 -14.50 15.05
C ASN A 283 -13.15 -15.94 14.95
N ASP A 284 -12.13 -16.22 14.12
CA ASP A 284 -11.58 -17.56 13.95
C ASP A 284 -10.16 -17.65 14.56
N ASN A 285 -10.02 -18.46 15.62
CA ASN A 285 -8.75 -18.66 16.30
C ASN A 285 -7.69 -19.32 15.41
N THR A 286 -8.08 -20.24 14.53
CA THR A 286 -7.12 -20.85 13.59
C THR A 286 -6.59 -19.78 12.65
N GLN A 287 -7.44 -18.86 12.20
CA GLN A 287 -7.06 -17.78 11.30
C GLN A 287 -6.21 -16.70 11.99
N VAL A 288 -6.58 -16.25 13.20
CA VAL A 288 -5.80 -15.24 13.94
C VAL A 288 -4.39 -15.75 14.28
N ARG A 289 -4.26 -17.04 14.60
CA ARG A 289 -2.95 -17.63 14.93
C ARG A 289 -2.07 -17.70 13.71
N ARG A 290 -2.59 -18.13 12.56
CA ARG A 290 -1.87 -18.09 11.28
C ARG A 290 -1.44 -16.67 10.92
N PHE A 291 -2.30 -15.69 11.17
CA PHE A 291 -1.99 -14.29 10.93
C PHE A 291 -0.85 -13.80 11.83
N CYS A 292 -1.02 -13.82 13.16
CA CYS A 292 -0.02 -13.32 14.10
C CYS A 292 1.30 -14.09 14.03
N PHE A 293 1.27 -15.42 13.90
CA PHE A 293 2.48 -16.24 13.79
C PHE A 293 3.11 -16.25 12.38
N GLY A 294 2.54 -15.53 11.41
CA GLY A 294 3.28 -15.20 10.19
C GLY A 294 4.41 -14.19 10.44
N CYS A 295 4.36 -13.52 11.60
CA CYS A 295 5.39 -12.59 12.06
C CYS A 295 6.05 -13.08 13.34
N HIS A 296 5.25 -13.34 14.38
CA HIS A 296 5.77 -13.77 15.68
C HIS A 296 6.19 -15.24 15.66
N VAL A 297 7.28 -15.55 16.37
CA VAL A 297 7.66 -16.94 16.64
C VAL A 297 6.94 -17.38 17.92
N SER A 298 6.09 -18.40 17.82
CA SER A 298 5.35 -18.97 18.96
C SER A 298 6.28 -19.51 20.04
N SER A 299 5.76 -19.66 21.27
CA SER A 299 6.60 -20.09 22.41
C SER A 299 7.14 -21.52 22.32
N ASP A 300 6.64 -22.33 21.38
CA ASP A 300 7.12 -23.67 21.02
C ASP A 300 7.93 -23.68 19.70
N GLY A 301 8.35 -22.51 19.23
CA GLY A 301 9.31 -22.35 18.13
C GLY A 301 8.73 -22.50 16.72
N GLN A 302 7.40 -22.49 16.57
CA GLN A 302 6.71 -22.55 15.28
C GLN A 302 6.35 -21.15 14.76
N GLY A 303 6.09 -21.06 13.45
CA GLY A 303 5.78 -19.81 12.79
C GLY A 303 7.01 -18.93 12.61
N GLY A 304 6.81 -17.62 12.65
CA GLY A 304 7.82 -16.62 12.36
C GLY A 304 8.01 -16.34 10.87
N GLY A 305 8.68 -15.23 10.59
CA GLY A 305 9.01 -14.78 9.25
C GLY A 305 9.85 -13.52 9.33
N GLN A 306 10.62 -13.24 8.27
CA GLN A 306 11.33 -11.97 8.18
C GLN A 306 10.33 -10.83 7.93
N ILE A 307 10.49 -9.72 8.66
CA ILE A 307 9.63 -8.53 8.57
C ILE A 307 10.53 -7.31 8.53
N GLU A 308 10.53 -6.58 7.42
CA GLU A 308 11.33 -5.36 7.28
C GLU A 308 12.81 -5.60 7.64
N GLY A 309 13.33 -6.74 7.21
CA GLY A 309 14.69 -7.17 7.53
C GLY A 309 14.90 -7.78 8.92
N MET A 310 13.91 -7.71 9.82
CA MET A 310 13.97 -8.20 11.20
C MET A 310 13.51 -9.66 11.33
N THR A 311 13.98 -10.33 12.38
CA THR A 311 13.42 -11.60 12.84
C THR A 311 13.05 -11.44 14.31
N LEU A 312 11.76 -11.60 14.62
CA LEU A 312 11.24 -11.43 15.96
C LEU A 312 11.74 -12.54 16.88
N ALA A 313 11.98 -12.18 18.15
CA ALA A 313 12.28 -13.15 19.19
C ALA A 313 11.10 -14.10 19.43
N GLN A 314 11.41 -15.28 19.94
CA GLN A 314 10.42 -16.25 20.37
C GLN A 314 9.60 -15.70 21.54
N LEU A 315 8.27 -15.83 21.44
CA LEU A 315 7.37 -15.43 22.51
C LEU A 315 7.65 -16.20 23.81
N PRO A 316 7.42 -15.57 24.98
CA PRO A 316 7.64 -16.23 26.26
C PRO A 316 6.68 -17.41 26.43
N ALA A 317 7.13 -18.47 27.12
CA ALA A 317 6.33 -19.67 27.39
C ALA A 317 5.11 -19.44 28.31
N THR A 318 5.07 -18.29 28.98
CA THR A 318 3.96 -17.88 29.83
C THR A 318 3.34 -16.61 29.27
N PRO A 319 2.01 -16.55 29.09
CA PRO A 319 1.04 -17.65 29.28
C PRO A 319 1.23 -18.78 28.26
N ALA A 320 0.79 -20.00 28.62
CA ALA A 320 0.80 -21.16 27.71
C ALA A 320 0.03 -20.92 26.39
N ALA A 321 -0.81 -19.88 26.36
CA ALA A 321 -1.51 -19.41 25.18
C ALA A 321 -0.59 -18.92 24.03
N HIS A 322 0.70 -18.69 24.29
CA HIS A 322 1.69 -18.35 23.24
C HIS A 322 2.15 -19.53 22.40
N ALA A 323 1.79 -20.77 22.72
CA ALA A 323 2.12 -21.96 21.92
C ALA A 323 1.31 -22.00 20.62
N TYR A 324 1.89 -22.43 19.50
CA TYR A 324 1.32 -22.27 18.16
C TYR A 324 -0.11 -22.77 17.99
N VAL A 325 -0.45 -23.91 18.59
CA VAL A 325 -1.77 -24.58 18.45
C VAL A 325 -2.70 -24.42 19.67
N HIS A 326 -2.52 -23.39 20.49
CA HIS A 326 -3.34 -23.22 21.68
C HIS A 326 -4.81 -22.78 21.35
N PRO A 327 -5.84 -23.29 22.06
CA PRO A 327 -7.25 -23.00 21.74
C PRO A 327 -7.74 -21.60 22.14
N LYS A 328 -7.00 -20.88 22.99
CA LYS A 328 -7.33 -19.50 23.41
C LYS A 328 -7.07 -18.50 22.28
N HIS A 329 -7.98 -17.56 22.06
CA HIS A 329 -7.89 -16.56 21.00
C HIS A 329 -6.91 -15.44 21.37
N CYS A 330 -6.06 -14.99 20.43
CA CYS A 330 -5.09 -13.92 20.70
C CYS A 330 -5.78 -12.63 21.17
N TYR A 331 -6.88 -12.27 20.52
CA TYR A 331 -7.69 -11.11 20.90
C TYR A 331 -8.36 -11.17 22.27
N ASP A 332 -8.41 -12.32 22.95
CA ASP A 332 -8.92 -12.39 24.32
C ASP A 332 -8.00 -11.64 25.30
N CYS A 333 -6.72 -11.48 24.96
CA CYS A 333 -5.74 -10.72 25.74
C CYS A 333 -5.30 -9.44 25.01
N HIS A 334 -5.05 -9.50 23.70
CA HIS A 334 -4.48 -8.37 22.95
C HIS A 334 -5.52 -7.38 22.40
N GLY A 335 -6.81 -7.65 22.61
CA GLY A 335 -7.92 -6.75 22.31
C GLY A 335 -8.54 -6.93 20.92
N ARG A 336 -9.85 -6.66 20.82
CA ARG A 336 -10.65 -6.71 19.58
C ARG A 336 -11.60 -5.52 19.42
N ASP A 337 -11.34 -4.45 20.16
CA ASP A 337 -12.22 -3.30 20.24
C ASP A 337 -11.74 -2.20 19.29
N TYR A 338 -12.65 -1.80 18.39
CA TYR A 338 -12.44 -0.77 17.36
C TYR A 338 -13.45 0.38 17.54
N SER A 339 -14.10 0.46 18.71
CA SER A 339 -15.17 1.42 18.97
C SER A 339 -14.67 2.82 19.34
N SER A 340 -13.36 2.99 19.61
CA SER A 340 -12.80 4.29 19.98
C SER A 340 -11.34 4.45 19.55
N SER A 341 -10.83 5.68 19.62
CA SER A 341 -9.45 6.03 19.24
C SER A 341 -8.35 5.49 20.13
N THR A 342 -8.69 4.95 21.30
CA THR A 342 -7.73 4.41 22.27
C THR A 342 -8.04 2.97 22.65
N SER A 343 -9.03 2.35 22.01
CA SER A 343 -9.37 0.95 22.27
C SER A 343 -8.25 0.01 21.82
N HIS A 344 -8.22 -1.18 22.43
CA HIS A 344 -7.20 -2.17 22.11
C HIS A 344 -7.65 -3.13 21.01
N ASN A 345 -6.82 -3.23 19.98
CA ASN A 345 -6.99 -4.11 18.83
C ASN A 345 -5.65 -4.36 18.12
N VAL A 346 -5.66 -4.96 16.93
CA VAL A 346 -4.44 -5.28 16.17
C VAL A 346 -3.53 -4.06 15.86
N HIS A 347 -4.11 -2.86 15.76
CA HIS A 347 -3.37 -1.61 15.54
C HIS A 347 -2.91 -0.97 16.84
N ASN A 348 -3.52 -1.30 17.98
CA ASN A 348 -3.13 -0.83 19.30
C ASN A 348 -3.21 -2.00 20.29
N PRO A 349 -2.31 -2.99 20.18
CA PRO A 349 -2.41 -4.21 20.98
C PRO A 349 -2.37 -3.86 22.46
N SER A 350 -3.24 -4.49 23.26
CA SER A 350 -3.19 -4.30 24.70
C SER A 350 -1.82 -4.76 25.21
N PRO A 351 -1.12 -3.95 26.04
CA PRO A 351 0.06 -4.43 26.73
C PRO A 351 -0.36 -5.59 27.64
N ASP A 352 0.46 -6.64 27.69
CA ASP A 352 0.16 -7.82 28.47
C ASP A 352 -0.17 -7.40 29.93
N PRO A 353 -1.24 -7.93 30.58
CA PRO A 353 -1.62 -7.52 31.93
C PRO A 353 -0.54 -7.75 32.99
N VAL A 354 0.55 -8.44 32.62
CA VAL A 354 1.64 -8.88 33.49
C VAL A 354 2.99 -8.29 33.05
N GLY A 355 3.04 -7.07 32.53
CA GLY A 355 4.29 -6.31 32.39
C GLY A 355 5.39 -6.99 31.55
N GLY A 356 5.03 -7.98 30.74
CA GLY A 356 5.90 -8.52 29.70
C GLY A 356 6.00 -7.48 28.60
N GLN A 357 7.22 -7.11 28.24
CA GLN A 357 7.44 -6.38 26.99
C GLN A 357 6.88 -7.22 25.83
N PRO A 358 6.11 -6.61 24.91
CA PRO A 358 5.54 -7.30 23.76
C PRO A 358 6.59 -7.93 22.84
#